data_AF-A0A3D4LNE1-F1
#
_entry.id   AF-A0A3D4LNE1-F1
#
_cell.length_a   1.000
_cell.length_b   1.000
_cell.length_c   1.000
_cell.angle_alpha   90.00
_cell.angle_beta   90.00
_cell.angle_gamma   90.00
#
_symmetry.space_group_name_H-M   'P 1'
#
loop_
_entity.id
_entity.type
_entity.pdbx_description
1 polymer ?
#
loop_
_entity_poly.entity_id
_entity_poly.type
_entity_poly.pdbx_seq_one_letter_code
_entity_poly.pdbx_strand_id
1 'polypeptide(L)' 'MSLINHIKPILNIDVIIIFLIISYILIFKISKDFKRKNYHRDYKIVRITGIIYGLIAIAAIITKNI' A
#
# COMPACT_ATOMS: atom_id res chain seq x y z
N MET A 1 0.16 8.58 -27.81
CA MET A 1 0.99 8.78 -26.61
C MET A 1 0.35 7.97 -25.47
N SER A 2 0.98 6.90 -25.02
CA SER A 2 0.36 5.99 -24.03
C SER A 2 0.45 6.56 -22.62
N LEU A 3 -0.64 6.48 -21.84
CA LEU A 3 -0.69 6.88 -20.43
C LEU A 3 0.42 6.22 -19.60
N ILE A 4 0.81 5.00 -19.98
CA ILE A 4 1.88 4.22 -19.36
C ILE A 4 3.22 4.98 -19.38
N ASN A 5 3.53 5.72 -20.45
CA ASN A 5 4.79 6.46 -20.58
C ASN A 5 4.85 7.68 -19.66
N HIS A 6 3.70 8.25 -19.25
CA HIS A 6 3.65 9.33 -18.27
C HIS A 6 3.68 8.83 -16.82
N ILE A 7 3.19 7.60 -16.58
CA ILE A 7 3.16 7.00 -15.23
C ILE A 7 4.51 6.35 -14.89
N LYS A 8 5.26 5.85 -15.89
CA LYS A 8 6.58 5.22 -15.70
C LYS A 8 7.58 6.04 -14.85
N PRO A 9 7.73 7.36 -15.05
CA PRO A 9 8.63 8.17 -14.21
C PRO A 9 8.12 8.39 -12.78
N ILE A 10 6.81 8.34 -12.54
CA ILE A 10 6.20 8.45 -11.19
C ILE A 10 6.40 7.15 -10.39
N LEU A 11 6.51 6.01 -11.08
CA LEU A 11 6.81 4.69 -10.49
C LEU A 11 8.30 4.54 -10.15
N ASN A 12 8.85 5.53 -9.45
CA ASN A 12 10.19 5.42 -8.90
C ASN A 12 10.22 4.35 -7.78
N ILE A 13 11.35 3.66 -7.63
CA ILE A 13 11.50 2.60 -6.62
C ILE A 13 11.25 3.14 -5.21
N ASP A 14 11.62 4.39 -4.95
CA ASP A 14 11.38 5.06 -3.67
C ASP A 14 9.89 5.14 -3.33
N VAL A 15 9.04 5.43 -4.32
CA VAL A 15 7.58 5.49 -4.14
C VAL A 15 7.05 4.10 -3.80
N ILE A 16 7.50 3.07 -4.50
CA ILE A 16 7.10 1.68 -4.24
C ILE A 16 7.48 1.26 -2.81
N ILE A 17 8.69 1.60 -2.37
CA ILE A 17 9.19 1.32 -1.03
C ILE A 17 8.32 2.03 0.03
N ILE A 18 7.96 3.30 -0.18
CA ILE A 18 7.08 4.04 0.73
C ILE A 18 5.71 3.35 0.85
N PHE A 19 5.11 2.93 -0.27
CA PHE A 19 3.83 2.21 -0.25
C PHE A 19 3.91 0.88 0.51
N LEU A 20 5.01 0.14 0.38
CA LEU A 20 5.25 -1.09 1.16
C LEU A 20 5.39 -0.80 2.66
N ILE A 21 6.12 0.25 3.04
CA ILE A 21 6.28 0.66 4.44
C ILE A 21 4.93 1.05 5.04
N ILE A 22 4.15 1.87 4.33
CA ILE A 22 2.81 2.29 4.75
C ILE A 22 1.88 1.08 4.91
N SER A 23 1.88 0.17 3.94
CA SER A 23 1.13 -1.09 4.00
C SER A 23 1.49 -1.91 5.24
N TYR A 24 2.78 -2.08 5.51
CA TYR A 24 3.28 -2.80 6.68
C TYR A 24 2.83 -2.14 8.00
N ILE A 25 2.96 -0.81 8.12
CA ILE A 25 2.55 -0.08 9.33
C ILE A 25 1.04 -0.22 9.57
N LEU A 26 0.22 -0.06 8.53
CA LEU A 26 -1.23 -0.22 8.61
C LEU A 26 -1.62 -1.64 9.06
N ILE A 27 -1.07 -2.66 8.39
CA ILE A 27 -1.42 -4.07 8.65
C ILE A 27 -0.92 -4.52 10.01
N PHE A 28 0.32 -4.18 10.41
CA PHE A 28 0.93 -4.78 11.60
C PHE A 28 0.89 -3.89 12.83
N LYS A 29 1.01 -2.58 12.70
CA LYS A 29 1.09 -1.66 13.84
C LYS A 29 -0.28 -1.12 14.19
N ILE A 30 -0.91 -0.44 13.24
CA ILE A 30 -2.17 0.28 13.46
C ILE A 30 -3.33 -0.70 13.64
N SER A 31 -3.42 -1.75 12.81
CA SER A 31 -4.49 -2.75 12.99
C SER A 31 -4.40 -3.46 14.35
N LYS A 32 -3.20 -3.80 14.83
CA LYS A 32 -3.01 -4.42 16.15
C LYS A 32 -3.43 -3.48 17.28
N ASP A 33 -3.12 -2.19 17.16
CA ASP A 33 -3.53 -1.18 18.16
C ASP A 33 -5.06 -1.06 18.24
N PHE A 34 -5.74 -0.99 17.08
CA PHE A 34 -7.21 -0.95 17.04
C PHE A 34 -7.85 -2.24 17.57
N LYS A 35 -7.24 -3.40 17.32
CA LYS A 35 -7.69 -4.67 17.91
C LYS A 35 -7.56 -4.67 19.44
N ARG A 36 -6.48 -4.10 20.00
CA ARG A 36 -6.28 -4.00 21.46
C ARG A 36 -7.28 -3.06 22.13
N LYS A 37 -7.67 -1.99 21.45
CA LYS A 37 -8.64 -0.99 21.94
C LYS A 37 -10.11 -1.35 21.65
N ASN A 38 -10.37 -2.57 21.18
CA ASN A 38 -11.71 -3.07 20.84
C ASN A 38 -12.43 -2.32 19.69
N TYR A 39 -11.69 -1.57 18.87
CA TYR A 39 -12.21 -0.88 17.69
C TYR A 39 -12.30 -1.85 16.50
N HIS A 40 -13.28 -2.76 16.52
CA HIS A 40 -13.42 -3.81 15.50
C HIS A 40 -13.67 -3.29 14.08
N ARG A 41 -14.40 -2.17 13.94
CA ARG A 41 -14.71 -1.57 12.64
C ARG A 41 -13.47 -0.92 12.03
N ASP A 42 -12.75 -0.11 12.82
CA ASP A 42 -11.54 0.58 12.38
C ASP A 42 -10.41 -0.39 12.10
N TYR A 43 -10.28 -1.45 12.91
CA TYR A 43 -9.36 -2.57 12.65
C TYR A 43 -9.57 -3.16 11.25
N LYS A 44 -10.82 -3.44 10.86
CA LYS A 44 -11.12 -4.02 9.54
C LYS A 44 -10.77 -3.04 8.43
N ILE A 45 -11.15 -1.77 8.58
CA ILE A 45 -10.87 -0.73 7.58
C ILE A 45 -9.36 -0.60 7.37
N VAL A 46 -8.60 -0.39 8.44
CA VAL A 46 -7.14 -0.20 8.39
C VAL A 46 -6.43 -1.40 7.77
N ARG A 47 -6.88 -2.61 8.08
CA ARG A 47 -6.29 -3.83 7.50
C ARG A 47 -6.58 -3.92 6.00
N ILE A 48 -7.79 -3.61 5.56
CA ILE A 48 -8.15 -3.57 4.13
C ILE A 48 -7.35 -2.48 3.42
N THR A 49 -7.28 -1.28 3.99
CA THR A 49 -6.51 -0.16 3.46
C THR A 49 -5.04 -0.54 3.29
N GLY A 50 -4.42 -1.14 4.32
CA GLY A 50 -3.04 -1.63 4.24
C GLY A 50 -2.82 -2.67 3.14
N ILE A 51 -3.77 -3.60 2.95
CA ILE A 51 -3.72 -4.58 1.85
C ILE A 51 -3.79 -3.87 0.48
N ILE A 52 -4.66 -2.88 0.32
CA ILE A 52 -4.78 -2.10 -0.92
C ILE A 52 -3.47 -1.37 -1.23
N TYR A 53 -2.83 -0.73 -0.23
CA TYR A 53 -1.52 -0.10 -0.41
C TYR A 53 -0.45 -1.11 -0.87
N GLY A 54 -0.50 -2.35 -0.37
CA GLY A 54 0.38 -3.43 -0.82
C GLY A 54 0.11 -3.87 -2.27
N LEU A 55 -1.16 -4.00 -2.66
CA LEU A 55 -1.55 -4.34 -4.04
C LEU A 55 -1.11 -3.26 -5.02
N ILE A 56 -1.23 -1.98 -4.66
CA ILE A 56 -0.76 -0.86 -5.47
C ILE A 56 0.76 -0.95 -5.65
N ALA A 57 1.51 -1.26 -4.60
CA ALA A 57 2.97 -1.45 -4.70
C ALA A 57 3.34 -2.61 -5.64
N ILE A 58 2.63 -3.74 -5.56
CA ILE A 58 2.87 -4.90 -6.43
C ILE A 58 2.56 -4.54 -7.89
N ALA A 59 1.41 -3.89 -8.14
CA ALA A 59 1.05 -3.44 -9.49
C ALA A 59 2.10 -2.48 -10.07
N ALA A 60 2.60 -1.55 -9.25
CA ALA A 60 3.68 -0.64 -9.63
C ALA A 60 4.98 -1.37 -10.03
N ILE A 61 5.37 -2.42 -9.30
CA ILE A 61 6.54 -3.25 -9.65
C ILE A 61 6.33 -3.94 -11.00
N ILE A 62 5.15 -4.53 -11.20
CA ILE A 62 4.81 -5.23 -12.45
C ILE A 62 4.84 -4.25 -13.63
N THR A 63 4.20 -3.09 -13.51
CA THR A 63 4.18 -2.06 -14.56
C THR A 63 5.56 -1.47 -14.87
N LYS A 64 6.47 -1.41 -13.88
CA LYS A 64 7.84 -0.93 -14.10
C LYS A 64 8.68 -1.94 -14.90
N ASN A 65 8.47 -3.23 -14.66
CA ASN A 65 9.24 -4.31 -15.27
C ASN A 65 8.68 -4.79 -16.64
N ILE A 66 7.55 -4.22 -17.08
CA ILE A 66 6.96 -4.38 -18.42
C ILE A 66 7.33 -3.17 -19.30
#